data_AF-A0A920NWN2-F1
#
_entry.id   AF-A0A920NWN2-F1
#
_cell.length_a   1.000
_cell.length_b   1.000
_cell.length_c   1.000
_cell.angle_alpha   90.00
_cell.angle_beta   90.00
_cell.angle_gamma   90.00
#
_symmetry.space_group_name_H-M   'P 1'
#
loop_
_entity.id
_entity.type
_entity.pdbx_description
1 polymer ?
#
loop_
_entity_poly.entity_id
_entity_poly.type
_entity_poly.pdbx_seq_one_letter_code
_entity_poly.pdbx_strand_id
1 'polypeptide(L)' 'MQVAKMLQPGEFTAPKKVIGGYKIIILLERRDASPPKFEFIRERVKSEYQKRKDDQALRDYLNKLKKRYEI' A
#
# COMPACT_ATOMS: atom_id res chain seq x y z
N MET A 1 0.84 8.47 3.78
CA MET A 1 0.90 8.55 5.26
C MET A 1 2.15 7.85 5.83
N GLN A 2 3.33 8.03 5.21
CA GLN A 2 4.56 7.39 5.67
C GLN A 2 5.36 8.29 6.64
N VAL A 3 5.22 9.62 6.49
CA VAL A 3 5.91 10.63 7.29
C VAL A 3 5.58 10.53 8.78
N ALA A 4 4.32 10.28 9.13
CA ALA A 4 3.90 10.13 10.53
C ALA A 4 4.56 8.91 11.23
N LYS A 5 5.01 7.89 10.50
CA LYS A 5 5.71 6.73 11.08
C LYS A 5 7.14 7.04 11.55
N MET A 6 7.71 8.14 11.05
CA MET A 6 9.06 8.58 11.37
C MET A 6 9.12 9.51 12.59
N LEU A 7 7.96 9.97 13.07
CA LEU A 7 7.86 10.86 14.23
C LEU A 7 7.85 10.06 15.53
N GLN A 8 8.34 10.68 16.59
CA GLN A 8 8.09 10.26 17.97
C GLN A 8 6.76 10.85 18.48
N PRO A 9 6.08 10.21 19.45
CA PRO A 9 4.93 10.82 20.12
C PRO A 9 5.29 12.19 20.70
N GLY A 10 4.44 13.19 20.46
CA GLY A 10 4.66 14.60 20.77
C GLY A 10 5.40 15.40 19.69
N GLU A 11 6.00 14.74 18.69
CA GLU A 11 6.76 15.41 17.63
C GLU A 11 5.85 15.85 16.48
N PHE A 12 6.26 16.92 15.78
CA PHE A 12 5.55 17.46 14.62
C PHE A 12 6.47 17.72 13.43
N THR A 13 5.90 17.65 12.23
CA THR A 13 6.63 17.90 10.98
C THR A 13 6.75 19.40 10.69
N ALA A 14 7.81 19.80 9.99
CA ALA A 14 7.79 21.07 9.25
C ALA A 14 6.63 21.10 8.22
N PRO A 15 6.13 22.28 7.81
CA PRO A 15 5.05 22.39 6.83
C PRO A 15 5.37 21.62 5.54
N LYS A 16 4.55 20.61 5.21
CA LYS A 16 4.70 19.82 3.98
C LYS A 16 3.68 20.25 2.95
N LYS A 17 4.15 20.51 1.73
CA LYS A 17 3.32 20.87 0.58
C LYS A 17 2.43 19.69 0.18
N VAL A 18 1.16 19.97 -0.02
CA VAL A 18 0.14 19.03 -0.51
C VAL A 18 -0.70 19.73 -1.58
N ILE A 19 -1.53 18.96 -2.30
CA ILE A 19 -2.52 19.53 -3.21
C ILE A 19 -3.45 20.41 -2.35
N GLY A 20 -3.47 21.72 -2.65
CA GLY A 20 -4.30 22.71 -1.93
C GLY A 20 -3.62 23.44 -0.75
N GLY A 21 -2.31 23.29 -0.53
CA GLY A 21 -1.58 24.13 0.45
C GLY A 21 -0.50 23.40 1.24
N TYR A 22 -0.43 23.65 2.55
CA TYR A 22 0.55 23.05 3.46
C TYR A 22 -0.15 22.34 4.62
N LYS A 23 0.44 21.24 5.08
CA LYS A 23 0.00 20.50 6.27
C LYS A 23 1.15 20.34 7.25
N ILE A 24 0.84 20.49 8.54
CA ILE A 24 1.69 20.14 9.68
C ILE A 24 1.04 18.93 10.34
N ILE A 25 1.81 17.88 10.60
CA ILE A 25 1.33 16.65 11.24
C ILE A 25 1.97 16.56 12.62
N ILE A 26 1.17 16.33 13.65
CA ILE A 26 1.62 16.07 15.03
C ILE A 26 1.26 14.62 15.35
N LEU A 27 2.22 13.84 15.86
CA LEU A 27 1.95 12.48 16.32
C LEU A 27 1.59 12.51 17.81
N LEU A 28 0.32 12.33 18.15
CA LEU A 28 -0.12 12.35 19.56
C LEU A 28 0.22 11.06 20.30
N GLU A 29 -0.09 9.93 19.68
CA GLU A 29 0.09 8.60 20.27
C GLU A 29 0.45 7.60 19.17
N ARG A 30 1.23 6.58 19.52
CA ARG A 30 1.61 5.50 18.62
C ARG A 30 1.36 4.15 19.29
N ARG A 31 0.57 3.31 18.63
CA ARG A 31 0.40 1.89 18.99
C ARG A 31 1.01 1.05 17.88
N ASP A 32 2.20 0.51 18.14
CA ASP A 32 2.85 -0.40 17.22
C ASP A 32 2.20 -1.77 17.27
N ALA A 33 1.72 -2.24 16.12
CA ALA A 33 1.32 -3.62 15.95
C ALA A 33 2.57 -4.46 15.65
N SER A 34 2.74 -5.57 16.38
CA SER A 34 3.73 -6.56 16.00
C SER A 34 3.27 -7.28 14.73
N PRO A 35 4.15 -7.54 13.75
CA PRO A 35 3.78 -8.34 12.61
C PRO A 35 3.32 -9.73 13.09
N PRO A 36 2.17 -10.24 12.62
CA PRO A 36 1.71 -11.56 12.99
C PRO A 36 2.68 -12.63 12.46
N LYS A 37 2.81 -13.76 13.17
CA LYS A 37 3.61 -14.88 12.66
C LYS A 37 3.02 -15.37 11.33
N PHE A 38 3.89 -15.83 10.44
CA PHE A 38 3.51 -16.22 9.09
C PHE A 38 2.40 -17.28 9.08
N GLU A 39 2.46 -18.23 10.01
CA GLU A 39 1.49 -19.32 10.15
C GLU A 39 0.06 -18.79 10.30
N PHE A 40 -0.13 -17.68 11.02
CA PHE A 40 -1.45 -17.08 11.24
C PHE A 40 -1.98 -16.30 10.03
N ILE A 41 -1.11 -15.91 9.09
CA ILE A 41 -1.48 -15.12 7.91
C ILE A 41 -1.30 -15.88 6.59
N ARG A 42 -0.83 -17.13 6.63
CA ARG A 42 -0.50 -17.93 5.45
C ARG A 42 -1.65 -17.99 4.44
N GLU A 43 -2.86 -18.27 4.90
CA GLU A 43 -4.04 -18.36 4.03
C GLU A 43 -4.40 -17.00 3.40
N ARG A 44 -4.26 -15.92 4.16
CA ARG A 44 -4.46 -14.55 3.63
C ARG A 44 -3.42 -14.22 2.57
N VAL A 45 -2.15 -14.53 2.82
CA VAL A 45 -1.05 -14.32 1.86
C VAL A 45 -1.29 -15.13 0.59
N LYS A 46 -1.69 -16.41 0.72
CA LYS A 46 -2.00 -17.29 -0.41
C LYS A 46 -3.16 -16.75 -1.25
N SER A 47 -4.26 -16.34 -0.61
CA SER A 47 -5.43 -15.77 -1.31
C SER A 47 -5.07 -14.48 -2.06
N GLU A 48 -4.33 -13.57 -1.42
CA GLU A 48 -3.85 -12.34 -2.07
C GLU A 48 -2.92 -12.63 -3.25
N TYR A 49 -2.03 -13.61 -3.09
CA TYR A 49 -1.13 -14.03 -4.16
C TYR A 49 -1.90 -14.56 -5.38
N GLN A 50 -2.88 -15.45 -5.15
CA GLN A 50 -3.70 -16.02 -6.21
C GLN A 50 -4.47 -14.92 -6.96
N LYS A 51 -5.17 -14.04 -6.24
CA LYS A 51 -5.89 -12.90 -6.85
C LYS A 51 -4.99 -12.07 -7.76
N ARG A 52 -3.80 -11.70 -7.29
CA ARG A 52 -2.85 -10.91 -8.10
C ARG A 52 -2.34 -11.66 -9.33
N LYS A 53 -2.15 -12.98 -9.22
CA LYS A 53 -1.75 -13.81 -10.36
C LYS A 53 -2.87 -13.93 -11.39
N ASP A 54 -4.11 -14.10 -10.95
CA ASP A 54 -5.26 -14.19 -11.82
C ASP A 54 -5.49 -12.86 -12.55
N ASP A 55 -5.43 -11.74 -11.83
CA ASP A 55 -5.52 -10.39 -12.42
C ASP A 55 -4.42 -10.14 -13.46
N GLN A 56 -3.19 -10.58 -13.17
CA GLN A 56 -2.09 -10.46 -14.11
C GLN A 56 -2.31 -11.33 -15.37
N ALA A 57 -2.75 -12.58 -15.18
CA ALA A 57 -3.03 -13.49 -16.29
C ALA A 57 -4.13 -12.94 -17.20
N LEU A 58 -5.18 -12.35 -16.61
CA LEU A 58 -6.25 -11.68 -17.34
C LEU A 58 -5.73 -10.49 -18.15
N ARG A 59 -4.92 -9.62 -17.52
CA ARG A 59 -4.30 -8.47 -18.21
C ARG A 59 -3.41 -8.91 -19.36
N ASP A 60 -2.61 -9.95 -19.15
CA ASP A 60 -1.72 -10.50 -20.18
C ASP A 60 -2.52 -11.09 -21.35
N TYR A 61 -3.61 -11.78 -21.04
CA TYR A 61 -4.54 -12.30 -22.05
C TYR A 61 -5.15 -11.17 -22.88
N LEU A 62 -5.71 -10.15 -22.23
CA LEU A 62 -6.31 -8.99 -22.91
C LEU A 62 -5.27 -8.22 -23.75
N ASN A 63 -4.05 -8.07 -23.24
CA ASN A 63 -2.96 -7.45 -24.00
C ASN A 63 -2.59 -8.25 -25.26
N LYS A 64 -2.53 -9.58 -25.16
CA LYS A 64 -2.29 -10.45 -26.32
C LYS A 64 -3.43 -10.33 -27.33
N LEU A 65 -4.68 -10.30 -26.85
CA LEU A 65 -5.85 -10.11 -27.70
C LEU A 65 -5.77 -8.77 -28.44
N LYS A 66 -5.54 -7.67 -27.72
CA LYS A 66 -5.39 -6.33 -28.30
C LYS A 66 -4.32 -6.30 -29.41
N LYS A 67 -3.14 -6.87 -29.15
CA LYS A 67 -2.05 -6.97 -30.14
C LYS A 67 -2.45 -7.76 -31.39
N ARG A 68 -3.29 -8.79 -31.26
CA ARG A 68 -3.70 -9.65 -32.38
C ARG A 68 -4.67 -8.96 -33.33
N TYR A 69 -5.47 -8.03 -32.83
CA TYR A 69 -6.52 -7.35 -33.60
C TYR A 69 -6.15 -5.91 -33.99
N GLU A 70 -4.90 -5.47 -33.79
CA GLU A 70 -4.38 -4.12 -34.10
C GLU A 70 -5.34 -2.97 -33.71
N ILE A 71 -5.86 -2.99 -32.48
CA ILE A 71 -6.52 -1.84 -31.82
C ILE A 71 -5.58 -1.29 -30.76
#